data_AF-A0A2E0TP64-F1
#
_entry.id   AF-A0A2E0TP64-F1
#
_cell.length_a   1.000
_cell.length_b   1.000
_cell.length_c   1.000
_cell.angle_alpha   90.00
_cell.angle_beta   90.00
_cell.angle_gamma   90.00
#
_symmetry.space_group_name_H-M   'P 1'
#
loop_
_entity.id
_entity.type
_entity.pdbx_description
1 polymer ?
#
loop_
_entity_poly.entity_id
_entity_poly.type
_entity_poly.pdbx_seq_one_letter_code
_entity_poly.pdbx_strand_id
1 'polypeptide(L)'
;MGAGADASPEDAPLDLAELAGALQARFEGRPPRGYVLGRTAFRDALAAHLGCSDVRAERLVAQLEGRGFLRYPGEPRGGPDSRRLAWRIEAPRT
;
A
#
# COMPACT_ATOMS: atom_id res chain seq x y z
N MET A 1 -18.93 -23.54 23.62
CA MET A 1 -19.68 -23.28 22.37
C MET A 1 -19.00 -22.09 21.72
N GLY A 2 -18.29 -22.32 20.61
CA GLY A 2 -17.35 -21.35 20.05
C GLY A 2 -18.05 -20.15 19.42
N ALA A 3 -17.66 -18.95 19.83
CA ALA A 3 -17.84 -17.76 19.00
C ALA A 3 -16.79 -17.85 17.90
N GLY A 4 -17.16 -18.44 16.76
CA GLY A 4 -16.38 -18.30 15.54
C GLY A 4 -16.35 -16.82 15.20
N ALA A 5 -15.18 -16.21 15.25
CA ALA A 5 -14.99 -14.87 14.71
C ALA A 5 -15.28 -14.97 13.21
N ASP A 6 -16.44 -14.44 12.84
CA ASP A 6 -16.89 -14.24 11.48
C ASP A 6 -15.87 -13.34 10.79
N ALA A 7 -15.00 -13.94 9.97
CA ALA A 7 -14.12 -13.17 9.11
C ALA A 7 -15.02 -12.42 8.14
N SER A 8 -15.24 -11.13 8.41
CA SER A 8 -15.97 -10.26 7.49
C SER A 8 -15.35 -10.41 6.10
N PRO A 9 -16.12 -10.28 5.00
CA PRO A 9 -15.56 -10.31 3.64
C PRO A 9 -14.46 -9.25 3.44
N GLU A 10 -14.39 -8.26 4.33
CA GLU A 10 -13.30 -7.29 4.44
C GLU A 10 -11.97 -7.81 5.02
N ASP A 11 -11.91 -9.02 5.56
CA ASP A 11 -10.67 -9.64 6.07
C ASP A 11 -10.21 -10.83 5.21
N ALA A 12 -10.87 -11.08 4.07
CA ALA A 12 -10.45 -12.10 3.13
C ALA A 12 -8.98 -11.85 2.68
N PRO A 13 -8.14 -12.91 2.62
CA PRO A 13 -6.76 -12.78 2.20
C PRO A 13 -6.71 -12.31 0.73
N LEU A 14 -5.90 -11.27 0.49
CA LEU A 14 -5.66 -10.71 -0.84
C LEU A 14 -4.23 -11.03 -1.28
N ASP A 15 -4.04 -11.21 -2.58
CA ASP A 15 -2.71 -11.33 -3.15
C ASP A 15 -2.00 -9.97 -3.18
N LEU A 16 -1.02 -9.81 -2.31
CA LEU A 16 -0.23 -8.59 -2.21
C LEU A 16 0.60 -8.32 -3.48
N ALA A 17 0.97 -9.36 -4.23
CA ALA A 17 1.68 -9.19 -5.50
C ALA A 17 0.77 -8.57 -6.56
N GLU A 18 -0.47 -9.04 -6.67
CA GLU A 18 -1.46 -8.45 -7.58
C GLU A 18 -1.76 -6.99 -7.20
N LEU A 19 -1.92 -6.71 -5.90
CA LEU A 19 -2.12 -5.33 -5.43
C LEU A 19 -0.92 -4.44 -5.76
N ALA A 20 0.31 -4.93 -5.62
CA ALA A 20 1.51 -4.19 -6.01
C ALA A 20 1.52 -3.91 -7.52
N GLY A 21 1.11 -4.88 -8.35
CA GLY A 21 0.96 -4.69 -9.80
C GLY A 21 -0.10 -3.65 -10.15
N ALA A 22 -1.25 -3.69 -9.48
CA ALA A 22 -2.32 -2.70 -9.66
C ALA A 22 -1.85 -1.29 -9.29
N LEU A 23 -1.10 -1.13 -8.19
CA LEU A 23 -0.49 0.15 -7.82
C LEU A 23 0.55 0.59 -8.86
N GLN A 24 1.39 -0.32 -9.34
CA GLN A 24 2.38 0.00 -10.37
C GLN A 24 1.73 0.52 -11.65
N ALA A 25 0.65 -0.14 -12.09
CA ALA A 25 -0.16 0.29 -13.23
C ALA A 25 -0.81 1.66 -12.95
N ARG A 26 -1.43 1.83 -11.78
CA ARG A 26 -2.14 3.07 -11.39
C ARG A 26 -1.23 4.31 -11.33
N PHE A 27 0.02 4.14 -10.96
CA PHE A 27 0.99 5.23 -10.86
C PHE A 27 1.90 5.36 -12.08
N GLU A 28 1.79 4.49 -13.10
CA GLU A 28 2.49 4.57 -14.39
C GLU A 28 4.00 4.87 -14.27
N GLY A 29 4.68 4.24 -13.30
CA GLY A 29 6.11 4.49 -13.06
C GLY A 29 6.44 5.88 -12.48
N ARG A 30 5.43 6.66 -12.08
CA ARG A 30 5.53 7.91 -11.33
C ARG A 30 4.97 7.73 -9.90
N PRO A 31 5.63 6.91 -9.07
CA PRO A 31 5.20 6.69 -7.70
C PRO A 31 5.20 8.02 -6.92
N PRO A 32 4.31 8.15 -5.92
CA PRO A 32 4.16 9.38 -5.16
C PRO A 32 5.45 9.72 -4.39
N ARG A 33 5.62 11.01 -4.06
CA ARG A 33 6.77 11.53 -3.32
C ARG A 33 6.42 11.81 -1.86
N GLY A 34 7.44 11.71 -1.01
CA GLY A 34 7.29 11.92 0.43
C GLY A 34 6.66 10.71 1.13
N TYR A 35 7.11 10.44 2.36
CA TYR A 35 6.63 9.27 3.12
C TYR A 35 5.12 9.34 3.38
N VAL A 36 4.67 10.37 4.08
CA VAL A 36 3.26 10.53 4.48
C VAL A 36 2.34 10.66 3.26
N LEU A 37 2.66 11.60 2.36
CA LEU A 37 1.86 11.82 1.15
C LEU A 37 1.81 10.59 0.25
N GLY A 38 2.92 9.84 0.14
CA GLY A 38 2.95 8.60 -0.62
C GLY A 38 2.12 7.49 -0.01
N ARG A 39 2.18 7.30 1.32
CA ARG A 39 1.30 6.35 2.02
C ARG A 39 -0.16 6.69 1.84
N THR A 40 -0.54 7.96 2.00
CA THR A 40 -1.92 8.41 1.75
C THR A 40 -2.35 8.11 0.32
N ALA A 41 -1.51 8.41 -0.68
CA ALA A 41 -1.84 8.13 -2.08
C ALA A 41 -2.01 6.62 -2.36
N PHE A 42 -1.18 5.75 -1.76
CA PHE A 42 -1.35 4.30 -1.89
C PHE A 42 -2.63 3.81 -1.21
N ARG A 43 -2.94 4.31 -0.01
CA ARG A 43 -4.17 3.99 0.70
C ARG A 43 -5.39 4.35 -0.14
N ASP A 44 -5.45 5.58 -0.64
CA ASP A 44 -6.60 6.06 -1.42
C ASP A 44 -6.75 5.26 -2.73
N ALA A 45 -5.63 4.91 -3.37
CA ALA A 45 -5.63 4.07 -4.56
C ALA A 45 -6.15 2.64 -4.28
N LEU A 46 -5.75 2.02 -3.17
CA LEU A 46 -6.23 0.69 -2.78
C LEU A 46 -7.70 0.71 -2.37
N ALA A 47 -8.12 1.71 -1.60
CA ALA A 47 -9.52 1.89 -1.20
C ALA A 47 -10.42 2.01 -2.43
N ALA A 48 -10.03 2.84 -3.40
CA ALA A 48 -10.75 3.00 -4.65
C ALA A 48 -10.72 1.73 -5.52
N HIS A 49 -9.59 1.04 -5.61
CA HIS A 49 -9.45 -0.17 -6.42
C HIS A 49 -10.28 -1.34 -5.89
N LEU A 50 -10.33 -1.51 -4.57
CA LEU A 50 -11.00 -2.62 -3.89
C LEU A 50 -12.42 -2.29 -3.43
N GLY A 51 -12.83 -1.02 -3.51
CA GLY A 51 -14.09 -0.54 -2.95
C GLY A 51 -14.19 -0.76 -1.42
N CYS A 52 -13.07 -0.64 -0.71
CA CYS A 52 -12.98 -0.94 0.71
C CYS A 52 -12.75 0.31 1.58
N SER A 53 -12.86 0.13 2.89
CA SER A 53 -12.62 1.22 3.84
C SER A 53 -11.16 1.70 3.86
N ASP A 54 -10.95 2.98 4.16
CA ASP A 54 -9.62 3.58 4.34
C ASP A 54 -8.78 2.84 5.39
N VAL A 55 -9.42 2.31 6.44
CA VAL A 55 -8.74 1.54 7.50
C VAL A 55 -8.21 0.22 6.95
N ARG A 56 -8.99 -0.51 6.14
CA ARG A 56 -8.53 -1.73 5.47
C ARG A 56 -7.41 -1.41 4.47
N ALA A 57 -7.58 -0.37 3.67
CA ALA A 57 -6.57 0.06 2.72
C ALA A 57 -5.24 0.44 3.42
N GLU A 58 -5.29 1.14 4.55
CA GLU A 58 -4.11 1.50 5.34
C GLU A 58 -3.38 0.25 5.87
N ARG A 59 -4.13 -0.76 6.34
CA ARG A 59 -3.57 -2.05 6.74
C ARG A 59 -2.89 -2.76 5.56
N LEU A 60 -3.44 -2.68 4.35
CA LEU A 60 -2.83 -3.26 3.15
C LEU A 60 -1.56 -2.51 2.75
N VAL A 61 -1.54 -1.17 2.81
CA VAL A 61 -0.31 -0.38 2.59
C VAL A 61 0.79 -0.81 3.55
N ALA A 62 0.47 -0.94 4.86
CA ALA A 62 1.44 -1.39 5.85
C ALA A 62 1.97 -2.81 5.57
N GLN A 63 1.10 -3.72 5.10
CA GLN A 63 1.51 -5.07 4.71
C GLN A 63 2.40 -5.08 3.46
N LEU A 64 2.05 -4.29 2.43
CA LEU A 64 2.85 -4.14 1.21
C LEU A 64 4.23 -3.54 1.52
N GLU A 65 4.30 -2.54 2.40
CA GLU A 65 5.56 -1.97 2.90
C GLU A 65 6.37 -3.01 3.69
N GLY A 66 5.75 -3.70 4.65
CA GLY A 66 6.41 -4.72 5.47
C GLY A 66 6.91 -5.94 4.68
N ARG A 67 6.27 -6.27 3.55
CA ARG A 67 6.69 -7.32 2.61
C ARG A 67 7.66 -6.83 1.54
N GLY A 68 7.93 -5.52 1.50
CA GLY A 68 8.90 -4.91 0.59
C GLY A 68 8.39 -4.65 -0.83
N PHE A 69 7.08 -4.75 -1.08
CA PHE A 69 6.45 -4.34 -2.35
C PHE A 69 6.36 -2.82 -2.48
N LEU A 70 6.25 -2.10 -1.36
CA LEU A 70 6.37 -0.65 -1.31
C LEU A 70 7.64 -0.29 -0.53
N ARG A 71 8.55 0.44 -1.16
CA ARG A 71 9.81 0.85 -0.52
C ARG A 71 9.98 2.34 -0.60
N TYR A 72 10.14 2.96 0.56
CA TYR A 72 10.53 4.36 0.65
C TYR A 72 12.05 4.45 0.87
N PRO A 73 12.81 5.18 0.01
CA PRO A 73 14.26 5.20 0.09
C PRO A 73 14.83 6.14 1.16
N GLY A 74 13.98 6.87 1.90
CA GLY A 74 14.39 7.81 2.95
C GLY A 74 13.92 7.39 4.34
N GLU A 75 14.18 8.23 5.33
CA GLU A 75 13.69 8.00 6.69
C GLU A 75 12.22 8.40 6.85
N PRO A 76 11.35 7.51 7.38
CA PRO A 76 9.95 7.80 7.65
C PRO A 76 9.72 8.99 8.59
N ARG A 77 10.66 9.23 9.52
CA ARG A 77 10.60 10.30 10.52
C ARG A 77 10.86 11.70 9.94
N GLY A 78 11.17 11.79 8.65
CA GLY A 78 11.30 13.05 7.94
C GLY A 78 12.67 13.70 8.11
N GLY A 79 13.63 13.28 7.27
CA GLY A 79 14.83 14.06 6.98
C GLY A 79 14.54 15.21 6.00
N PRO A 80 15.47 16.16 5.82
CA PRO A 80 15.29 17.33 4.93
C PRO A 80 14.91 16.95 3.49
N ASP A 81 15.37 15.79 3.00
CA ASP A 81 15.12 15.32 1.63
C ASP A 81 13.89 14.41 1.46
N SER A 82 13.24 14.04 2.57
CA SER A 82 12.13 13.09 2.55
C SER A 82 11.02 13.47 1.55
N ARG A 83 10.63 14.75 1.50
CA ARG A 83 9.58 15.22 0.57
C ARG A 83 9.95 15.09 -0.92
N ARG A 84 11.25 15.00 -1.25
CA ARG A 84 11.73 14.90 -2.63
C ARG A 84 11.83 13.45 -3.11
N LEU A 85 11.99 12.50 -2.19
CA LEU A 85 12.16 11.10 -2.51
C LEU A 85 10.84 10.46 -2.97
N ALA A 86 10.92 9.74 -4.10
CA ALA A 86 9.82 8.96 -4.62
C ALA A 86 9.85 7.55 -4.04
N TRP A 87 8.67 6.99 -3.78
CA TRP A 87 8.53 5.59 -3.44
C TRP A 87 8.96 4.68 -4.58
N ARG A 88 9.23 3.42 -4.30
CA ARG A 88 9.42 2.35 -5.29
C ARG A 88 8.33 1.31 -5.10
N ILE A 89 7.78 0.84 -6.21
CA ILE A 89 6.79 -0.24 -6.25
C ILE A 89 7.51 -1.44 -6.88
N GLU A 90 7.78 -2.45 -6.06
CA GLU A 90 8.52 -3.67 -6.42
C GLU A 90 7.52 -4.80 -6.71
N ALA A 91 6.63 -4.61 -7.68
CA ALA A 91 5.72 -5.67 -8.10
C ALA A 91 6.51 -6.76 -8.84
N PRO A 92 6.18 -8.05 -8.66
CA PRO A 92 6.77 -9.11 -9.46
C PRO A 92 6.40 -8.86 -10.92
N ARG A 93 7.40 -8.96 -11.81
CA ARG A 93 7.18 -8.90 -13.25
C ARG A 93 6.44 -10.18 -13.65
N THR A 94 5.13 -10.10 -13.76
CA THR A 94 4.28 -11.13 -14.39
C THR A 94 4.53 -11.16 -15.88
#